data_AF-A0A0D7KQX0-F1
#
_entry.id   AF-A0A0D7KQX0-F1
#
_cell.length_a   1.000
_cell.length_b   1.000
_cell.length_c   1.000
_cell.angle_alpha   90.00
_cell.angle_beta   90.00
_cell.angle_gamma   90.00
#
_symmetry.space_group_name_H-M   'P 1'
#
loop_
_entity.id
_entity.type
_entity.pdbx_description
1 polymer ?
#
loop_
_entity_poly.entity_id
_entity_poly.type
_entity_poly.pdbx_seq_one_letter_code
_entity_poly.pdbx_strand_id
1 'polypeptide(L)'
;MSIVIQQRLIPDGSPNKPSKPMTPQWITIHNTDNTSGTAESHAHYLLDGSGGRQASWHYTVDDKDIYQHLRDNEQGWHAGDGNGPGNTTSIAIEVCMYTGMNQDVAWNNAAWLVATLMLRYKLTIDQVVPHKKWSGKQCPSQILPYWSQFINLIKGQVQKLQNGIRILVNGQEAAQGILKNNVVYGPIRDIATALGLSVGWDNTTKVAYLNNIAQPNSIILNGSAYVPVRAIAESIGASVTWNGTERIVSIQR
;
A
#
# COMPACT_ATOMS: atom_id res chain seq x y z
N MET A 1 9.50 4.27 0.98
CA MET A 1 9.33 3.73 -0.38
C MET A 1 7.92 3.18 -0.50
N SER A 2 7.27 3.23 -1.67
CA SER A 2 6.11 2.37 -1.92
C SER A 2 6.64 1.00 -2.33
N ILE A 3 6.45 -0.01 -1.48
CA ILE A 3 6.80 -1.40 -1.80
C ILE A 3 5.85 -1.92 -2.87
N VAL A 4 6.36 -2.67 -3.84
CA VAL A 4 5.56 -3.26 -4.91
C VAL A 4 4.93 -4.54 -4.39
N ILE A 5 3.64 -4.74 -4.67
CA ILE A 5 2.95 -5.99 -4.39
C ILE A 5 3.15 -6.91 -5.60
N GLN A 6 3.90 -7.99 -5.42
CA GLN A 6 4.15 -8.99 -6.45
C GLN A 6 2.99 -10.00 -6.48
N GLN A 7 2.38 -10.25 -7.64
CA GLN A 7 1.30 -11.23 -7.76
C GLN A 7 1.84 -12.62 -8.10
N ARG A 8 1.49 -13.60 -7.27
CA ARG A 8 1.76 -15.04 -7.41
C ARG A 8 0.50 -15.81 -7.01
N LEU A 9 -0.58 -15.58 -7.75
CA LEU A 9 -1.90 -16.11 -7.41
C LEU A 9 -1.93 -17.64 -7.53
N ILE A 10 -2.51 -18.30 -6.53
CA ILE A 10 -2.83 -19.73 -6.57
C ILE A 10 -3.83 -19.96 -7.72
N PRO A 11 -3.59 -20.91 -8.64
CA PRO A 11 -4.49 -21.19 -9.75
C PRO A 11 -5.90 -21.56 -9.29
N ASP A 12 -6.90 -21.18 -10.08
CA ASP A 12 -8.30 -21.53 -9.82
C ASP A 12 -8.49 -23.06 -9.88
N GLY A 13 -9.29 -23.60 -8.95
CA GLY A 13 -9.48 -25.04 -8.79
C GLY A 13 -8.39 -25.77 -8.01
N SER A 14 -7.33 -25.09 -7.56
CA SER A 14 -6.29 -25.70 -6.73
C SER A 14 -6.86 -26.25 -5.41
N PRO A 15 -6.39 -27.40 -4.91
CA PRO A 15 -6.97 -28.09 -3.76
C PRO A 15 -6.78 -27.33 -2.44
N ASN A 16 -5.83 -26.39 -2.36
CA ASN A 16 -5.58 -25.51 -1.23
C ASN A 16 -6.35 -24.18 -1.31
N LYS A 17 -7.27 -24.02 -2.28
CA LYS A 17 -8.07 -22.80 -2.47
C LYS A 17 -9.57 -23.12 -2.33
N PRO A 18 -10.34 -22.39 -1.50
CA PRO A 18 -11.79 -22.61 -1.39
C PRO A 18 -12.58 -22.36 -2.68
N SER A 19 -12.04 -21.49 -3.55
CA SER A 19 -12.67 -21.04 -4.81
C SER A 19 -14.08 -20.45 -4.60
N LYS A 20 -14.25 -19.70 -3.51
CA LYS A 20 -15.50 -19.02 -3.15
C LYS A 20 -15.31 -17.50 -3.12
N PRO A 21 -16.30 -16.71 -3.57
CA PRO A 21 -16.22 -15.26 -3.52
C PRO A 21 -16.35 -14.75 -2.08
N MET A 22 -15.83 -13.54 -1.86
CA MET A 22 -15.84 -12.81 -0.61
C MET A 22 -16.01 -11.32 -0.87
N THR A 23 -16.69 -10.62 0.02
CA THR A 23 -16.57 -9.16 0.18
C THR A 23 -15.77 -8.88 1.44
N PRO A 24 -14.59 -8.24 1.37
CA PRO A 24 -13.77 -7.95 2.53
C PRO A 24 -14.53 -7.13 3.59
N GLN A 25 -14.59 -7.64 4.81
CA GLN A 25 -15.13 -6.95 5.99
C GLN A 25 -14.11 -6.86 7.13
N TRP A 26 -13.04 -7.65 7.06
CA TRP A 26 -11.99 -7.73 8.09
C TRP A 26 -10.62 -7.88 7.44
N ILE A 27 -9.57 -7.55 8.20
CA ILE A 27 -8.19 -7.92 7.88
C ILE A 27 -7.65 -8.73 9.06
N THR A 28 -7.14 -9.93 8.79
CA THR A 28 -6.57 -10.82 9.82
C THR A 28 -5.05 -10.84 9.72
N ILE A 29 -4.39 -10.49 10.81
CA ILE A 29 -2.93 -10.46 10.91
C ILE A 29 -2.44 -11.79 11.49
N HIS A 30 -1.40 -12.34 10.85
CA HIS A 30 -0.71 -13.56 11.25
C HIS A 30 0.80 -13.34 11.32
N ASN A 31 1.48 -14.19 12.07
CA ASN A 31 2.90 -14.43 11.90
C ASN A 31 3.05 -15.84 11.33
N THR A 32 4.03 -16.01 10.43
CA THR A 32 4.24 -17.29 9.76
C THR A 32 4.62 -18.42 10.72
N ASP A 33 5.10 -18.09 11.91
CA ASP A 33 5.70 -19.02 12.88
C ASP A 33 6.82 -19.87 12.23
N ASN A 34 7.45 -19.34 11.17
CA ASN A 34 8.51 -19.97 10.39
C ASN A 34 9.76 -19.10 10.42
N THR A 35 10.81 -19.59 11.08
CA THR A 35 12.07 -18.86 11.31
C THR A 35 13.07 -18.92 10.15
N SER A 36 12.69 -19.51 9.00
CA SER A 36 13.53 -19.55 7.79
C SER A 36 12.82 -19.09 6.51
N GLY A 37 11.49 -18.99 6.49
CA GLY A 37 10.72 -18.68 5.28
C GLY A 37 10.57 -17.17 5.00
N THR A 38 10.94 -16.76 3.78
CA THR A 38 10.72 -15.41 3.23
C THR A 38 9.31 -15.27 2.63
N ALA A 39 8.91 -14.07 2.23
CA ALA A 39 7.63 -13.87 1.56
C ALA A 39 7.55 -14.64 0.23
N GLU A 40 8.65 -14.67 -0.52
CA GLU A 40 8.77 -15.42 -1.78
C GLU A 40 8.66 -16.94 -1.55
N SER A 41 9.34 -17.50 -0.54
CA SER A 41 9.29 -18.94 -0.30
C SER A 41 7.89 -19.42 0.12
N HIS A 42 7.13 -18.59 0.83
CA HIS A 42 5.72 -18.86 1.12
C HIS A 42 4.84 -18.78 -0.13
N ALA A 43 5.14 -17.88 -1.07
CA ALA A 43 4.46 -17.84 -2.37
C ALA A 43 4.67 -19.15 -3.14
N HIS A 44 5.91 -19.66 -3.20
CA HIS A 44 6.20 -20.96 -3.79
C HIS A 44 5.48 -22.11 -3.06
N TYR A 45 5.51 -22.14 -1.73
CA TYR A 45 4.82 -23.17 -0.95
C TYR A 45 3.31 -23.21 -1.21
N LEU A 46 2.65 -22.05 -1.38
CA LEU A 46 1.23 -21.99 -1.71
C LEU A 46 0.95 -22.43 -3.16
N LEU A 47 1.84 -22.12 -4.10
CA LEU A 47 1.75 -22.60 -5.48
C LEU A 47 1.94 -24.12 -5.58
N ASP A 48 2.77 -24.70 -4.70
CA ASP A 48 3.02 -26.13 -4.58
C ASP A 48 1.94 -26.86 -3.75
N GLY A 49 0.76 -26.25 -3.59
CA GLY A 49 -0.41 -26.89 -2.96
C GLY A 49 -0.33 -26.98 -1.43
N SER A 50 0.48 -26.14 -0.78
CA SER A 50 0.54 -26.02 0.68
C SER A 50 0.83 -27.34 1.40
N GLY A 51 1.68 -28.18 0.79
CA GLY A 51 2.00 -29.51 1.33
C GLY A 51 0.76 -30.40 1.51
N GLY A 52 -0.28 -30.22 0.71
CA GLY A 52 -1.54 -30.96 0.77
C GLY A 52 -2.53 -30.47 1.83
N ARG A 53 -2.23 -29.37 2.53
CA ARG A 53 -3.12 -28.81 3.57
C ARG A 53 -4.20 -27.92 2.94
N GLN A 54 -5.35 -27.87 3.60
CA GLN A 54 -6.35 -26.82 3.37
C GLN A 54 -5.88 -25.52 4.06
N ALA A 55 -4.87 -24.87 3.46
CA ALA A 55 -4.27 -23.65 3.99
C ALA A 55 -3.97 -22.67 2.84
N SER A 56 -4.45 -21.44 2.97
CA SER A 56 -4.20 -20.36 2.01
C SER A 56 -4.51 -19.00 2.62
N TRP A 57 -3.74 -17.99 2.26
CA TRP A 57 -3.94 -16.61 2.71
C TRP A 57 -3.64 -15.64 1.56
N HIS A 58 -4.05 -14.39 1.70
CA HIS A 58 -4.01 -13.43 0.60
C HIS A 58 -2.63 -12.85 0.38
N TYR A 59 -1.90 -12.55 1.46
CA TYR A 59 -0.61 -11.88 1.36
C TYR A 59 0.44 -12.46 2.31
N THR A 60 1.70 -12.51 1.87
CA THR A 60 2.86 -12.65 2.76
C THR A 60 3.75 -11.41 2.63
N VAL A 61 4.24 -10.90 3.76
CA VAL A 61 5.07 -9.70 3.86
C VAL A 61 6.35 -10.00 4.64
N ASP A 62 7.49 -9.56 4.12
CA ASP A 62 8.74 -9.49 4.87
C ASP A 62 9.37 -8.08 4.80
N ASP A 63 10.64 -7.96 5.19
CA ASP A 63 11.39 -6.71 5.20
C ASP A 63 11.82 -6.21 3.81
N LYS A 64 11.56 -6.98 2.74
CA LYS A 64 11.97 -6.66 1.37
C LYS A 64 10.79 -6.65 0.41
N ASP A 65 9.89 -7.62 0.53
CA ASP A 65 8.89 -7.94 -0.48
C ASP A 65 7.48 -8.17 0.11
N ILE A 66 6.49 -7.99 -0.76
CA ILE A 66 5.10 -8.39 -0.53
C ILE A 66 4.64 -9.25 -1.69
N TYR A 67 4.11 -10.43 -1.38
CA TYR A 67 3.52 -11.34 -2.35
C TYR A 67 2.03 -11.52 -2.11
N GLN A 68 1.23 -11.48 -3.18
CA GLN A 68 -0.21 -11.76 -3.18
C GLN A 68 -0.51 -13.13 -3.79
N HIS A 69 -1.26 -13.96 -3.07
CA HIS A 69 -1.54 -15.36 -3.41
C HIS A 69 -3.02 -15.64 -3.70
N LEU A 70 -3.93 -14.82 -3.15
CA LEU A 70 -5.37 -14.86 -3.44
C LEU A 70 -5.85 -13.49 -3.85
N ARG A 71 -6.88 -13.44 -4.72
CA ARG A 71 -7.56 -12.18 -5.02
C ARG A 71 -8.31 -11.70 -3.78
N ASP A 72 -8.37 -10.39 -3.57
CA ASP A 72 -8.97 -9.79 -2.37
C ASP A 72 -10.46 -10.15 -2.21
N ASN A 73 -11.14 -10.48 -3.31
CA ASN A 73 -12.55 -10.88 -3.35
C ASN A 73 -12.77 -12.40 -3.27
N GLU A 74 -11.78 -13.15 -2.77
CA GLU A 74 -11.87 -14.61 -2.58
C GLU A 74 -11.60 -15.00 -1.13
N GLN A 75 -12.23 -16.09 -0.70
CA GLN A 75 -12.00 -16.69 0.62
C GLN A 75 -10.65 -17.42 0.65
N GLY A 76 -10.09 -17.57 1.85
CA GLY A 76 -8.92 -18.40 2.13
C GLY A 76 -9.11 -19.25 3.38
N TRP A 77 -8.33 -20.32 3.53
CA TRP A 77 -8.28 -21.12 4.75
C TRP A 77 -7.09 -20.72 5.63
N HIS A 78 -7.33 -19.86 6.61
CA HIS A 78 -6.27 -19.34 7.48
C HIS A 78 -6.70 -19.10 8.93
N ALA A 79 -7.98 -18.78 9.18
CA ALA A 79 -8.47 -18.33 10.48
C ALA A 79 -8.83 -19.48 11.44
N GLY A 80 -8.97 -20.71 10.94
CA GLY A 80 -9.28 -21.87 11.78
C GLY A 80 -10.69 -21.84 12.38
N ASP A 81 -11.61 -21.06 11.80
CA ASP A 81 -13.00 -20.90 12.25
C ASP A 81 -14.02 -21.55 11.29
N GLY A 82 -13.56 -22.49 10.45
CA GLY A 82 -14.42 -23.19 9.49
C GLY A 82 -15.04 -22.23 8.48
N ASN A 83 -16.37 -22.14 8.46
CA ASN A 83 -17.13 -21.19 7.64
C ASN A 83 -17.39 -19.85 8.37
N GLY A 84 -16.65 -19.57 9.44
CA GLY A 84 -16.77 -18.33 10.20
C GLY A 84 -16.23 -17.10 9.44
N PRO A 85 -16.45 -15.91 10.01
CA PRO A 85 -16.09 -14.64 9.37
C PRO A 85 -14.59 -14.46 9.11
N GLY A 86 -13.72 -15.11 9.87
CA GLY A 86 -12.28 -15.09 9.64
C GLY A 86 -11.93 -15.64 8.26
N ASN A 87 -12.29 -16.88 7.95
CA ASN A 87 -12.03 -17.47 6.63
C ASN A 87 -12.89 -16.87 5.50
N THR A 88 -14.13 -16.48 5.80
CA THR A 88 -15.13 -16.17 4.76
C THR A 88 -15.26 -14.70 4.41
N THR A 89 -14.77 -13.80 5.27
CA THR A 89 -14.91 -12.34 5.09
C THR A 89 -13.64 -11.53 5.40
N SER A 90 -12.52 -12.17 5.72
CA SER A 90 -11.27 -11.46 6.02
C SER A 90 -10.17 -11.66 4.97
N ILE A 91 -9.41 -10.59 4.73
CA ILE A 91 -8.13 -10.66 4.01
C ILE A 91 -7.04 -11.05 5.01
N ALA A 92 -6.32 -12.13 4.73
CA ALA A 92 -5.25 -12.64 5.58
C ALA A 92 -3.88 -12.15 5.14
N ILE A 93 -3.11 -11.64 6.12
CA ILE A 93 -1.75 -11.15 5.93
C ILE A 93 -0.82 -11.92 6.86
N GLU A 94 0.07 -12.71 6.29
CA GLU A 94 1.17 -13.37 6.98
C GLU A 94 2.39 -12.46 7.05
N VAL A 95 2.88 -12.17 8.25
CA VAL A 95 4.13 -11.42 8.46
C VAL A 95 5.24 -12.40 8.80
N CYS A 96 6.27 -12.44 7.94
CA CYS A 96 7.45 -13.29 8.11
C CYS A 96 8.18 -12.99 9.43
N MET A 97 8.99 -13.95 9.86
CA MET A 97 9.79 -13.86 11.09
C MET A 97 11.09 -14.66 11.00
N TYR A 98 11.68 -14.71 9.80
CA TYR A 98 12.89 -15.47 9.58
C TYR A 98 14.11 -14.84 10.27
N THR A 99 15.07 -15.67 10.68
CA THR A 99 16.29 -15.22 11.35
C THR A 99 17.08 -14.26 10.46
N GLY A 100 17.44 -13.08 11.00
CA GLY A 100 18.18 -12.04 10.28
C GLY A 100 17.32 -11.05 9.50
N MET A 101 15.98 -11.21 9.50
CA MET A 101 15.04 -10.23 8.96
C MET A 101 15.09 -8.92 9.76
N ASN A 102 14.99 -7.77 9.08
CA ASN A 102 14.75 -6.49 9.75
C ASN A 102 13.27 -6.39 10.18
N GLN A 103 12.99 -6.71 11.44
CA GLN A 103 11.64 -6.77 11.99
C GLN A 103 10.89 -5.43 11.86
N ASP A 104 11.54 -4.31 12.14
CA ASP A 104 10.89 -3.00 12.08
C ASP A 104 10.45 -2.65 10.65
N VAL A 105 11.27 -3.00 9.66
CA VAL A 105 10.91 -2.81 8.24
C VAL A 105 9.76 -3.73 7.85
N ALA A 106 9.80 -5.02 8.23
CA ALA A 106 8.72 -5.96 7.95
C ALA A 106 7.38 -5.50 8.56
N TRP A 107 7.39 -5.02 9.81
CA TRP A 107 6.18 -4.51 10.48
C TRP A 107 5.67 -3.22 9.83
N ASN A 108 6.56 -2.33 9.39
CA ASN A 108 6.17 -1.14 8.63
C ASN A 108 5.58 -1.48 7.25
N ASN A 109 6.15 -2.46 6.55
CA ASN A 109 5.63 -2.95 5.26
C ASN A 109 4.24 -3.56 5.45
N ALA A 110 4.05 -4.39 6.48
CA ALA A 110 2.76 -4.99 6.81
C ALA A 110 1.74 -3.91 7.20
N ALA A 111 2.12 -2.94 8.04
CA ALA A 111 1.25 -1.82 8.40
C ALA A 111 0.84 -0.96 7.18
N TRP A 112 1.76 -0.74 6.23
CA TRP A 112 1.45 -0.05 4.97
C TRP A 112 0.46 -0.83 4.11
N LEU A 113 0.63 -2.15 3.99
CA LEU A 113 -0.30 -3.02 3.27
C LEU A 113 -1.69 -2.98 3.91
N VAL A 114 -1.77 -3.11 5.23
CA VAL A 114 -3.04 -3.02 5.97
C VAL A 114 -3.71 -1.67 5.72
N ALA A 115 -2.98 -0.56 5.84
CA ALA A 115 -3.53 0.78 5.61
C ALA A 115 -4.04 0.95 4.16
N THR A 116 -3.32 0.41 3.17
CA THR A 116 -3.71 0.43 1.76
C THR A 116 -5.01 -0.34 1.53
N LEU A 117 -5.14 -1.52 2.13
CA LEU A 117 -6.35 -2.35 2.04
C LEU A 117 -7.53 -1.73 2.78
N MET A 118 -7.30 -1.15 3.96
CA MET A 118 -8.33 -0.42 4.70
C MET A 118 -8.92 0.72 3.87
N LEU A 119 -8.08 1.54 3.23
CA LEU A 119 -8.54 2.63 2.39
C LEU A 119 -9.26 2.13 1.13
N ARG A 120 -8.76 1.06 0.50
CA ARG A 120 -9.37 0.44 -0.69
C ARG A 120 -10.77 -0.09 -0.40
N TYR A 121 -10.93 -0.80 0.72
CA TYR A 121 -12.18 -1.48 1.09
C TYR A 121 -13.04 -0.71 2.09
N LYS A 122 -12.66 0.54 2.41
CA LYS A 122 -13.36 1.41 3.37
C LYS A 122 -13.53 0.76 4.76
N LEU A 123 -12.50 0.04 5.21
CA LEU A 123 -12.48 -0.60 6.54
C LEU A 123 -11.89 0.36 7.58
N THR A 124 -12.37 0.25 8.82
CA THR A 124 -11.86 0.98 9.99
C THR A 124 -10.81 0.14 10.74
N ILE A 125 -10.10 0.78 11.67
CA ILE A 125 -9.04 0.10 12.44
C ILE A 125 -9.58 -1.04 13.30
N ASP A 126 -10.85 -0.96 13.73
CA ASP A 126 -11.51 -1.99 14.54
C ASP A 126 -11.77 -3.29 13.74
N GLN A 127 -11.70 -3.20 12.40
CA GLN A 127 -11.82 -4.34 11.49
C GLN A 127 -10.47 -5.02 11.22
N VAL A 128 -9.37 -4.52 11.79
CA VAL A 128 -8.05 -5.18 11.77
C VAL A 128 -7.89 -5.97 13.06
N VAL A 129 -7.71 -7.28 12.95
CA VAL A 129 -7.75 -8.19 14.10
C VAL A 129 -6.65 -9.24 14.04
N PRO A 130 -6.16 -9.74 15.19
CA PRO A 130 -5.25 -10.87 15.19
C PRO A 130 -6.01 -12.17 14.86
N HIS A 131 -5.32 -13.18 14.33
CA HIS A 131 -5.87 -14.53 14.18
C HIS A 131 -6.49 -15.07 15.48
N LYS A 132 -5.90 -14.72 16.63
CA LYS A 132 -6.42 -15.04 17.96
C LYS A 132 -7.90 -14.72 18.16
N LYS A 133 -8.43 -13.66 17.52
CA LYS A 133 -9.86 -13.30 17.61
C LYS A 133 -10.78 -14.45 17.16
N TRP A 134 -10.35 -15.19 16.13
CA TRP A 134 -11.21 -16.16 15.46
C TRP A 134 -11.15 -17.54 16.12
N SER A 135 -9.96 -18.00 16.48
CA SER A 135 -9.75 -19.38 16.96
C SER A 135 -9.12 -19.49 18.35
N GLY A 136 -8.67 -18.38 18.94
CA GLY A 136 -7.90 -18.39 20.19
C GLY A 136 -6.42 -18.74 20.03
N LYS A 137 -5.93 -19.13 18.83
CA LYS A 137 -4.49 -19.37 18.57
C LYS A 137 -3.69 -18.14 19.01
N GLN A 138 -2.54 -18.33 19.66
CA GLN A 138 -1.61 -17.22 19.99
C GLN A 138 -0.85 -16.75 18.73
N CYS A 139 -1.60 -16.21 17.77
CA CYS A 139 -1.13 -15.70 16.48
C CYS A 139 -1.76 -14.31 16.26
N PRO A 140 -1.00 -13.30 15.80
CA PRO A 140 0.41 -13.33 15.36
C PRO A 140 1.40 -13.40 16.54
N SER A 141 2.28 -14.41 16.63
CA SER A 141 3.07 -14.70 17.84
C SER A 141 4.03 -13.58 18.27
N GLN A 142 4.69 -12.91 17.32
CA GLN A 142 5.61 -11.80 17.60
C GLN A 142 4.91 -10.45 17.68
N ILE A 143 3.81 -10.26 16.95
CA ILE A 143 3.09 -8.96 16.92
C ILE A 143 2.07 -8.86 18.07
N LEU A 144 1.44 -9.96 18.48
CA LEU A 144 0.36 -9.96 19.47
C LEU A 144 0.74 -9.34 20.82
N PRO A 145 1.94 -9.58 21.40
CA PRO A 145 2.37 -8.88 22.61
C PRO A 145 2.51 -7.35 22.45
N TYR A 146 2.70 -6.88 21.21
CA TYR A 146 2.90 -5.49 20.84
C TYR A 146 1.74 -4.94 19.99
N TRP A 147 0.56 -5.54 20.09
CA TRP A 147 -0.57 -5.25 19.21
C TRP A 147 -0.90 -3.76 19.11
N SER A 148 -0.91 -3.05 20.24
CA SER A 148 -1.15 -1.59 20.27
C SER A 148 -0.11 -0.79 19.48
N GLN A 149 1.16 -1.21 19.50
CA GLN A 149 2.22 -0.57 18.72
C GLN A 149 2.00 -0.80 17.22
N PHE A 150 1.66 -2.02 16.81
CA PHE A 150 1.35 -2.35 15.43
C PHE A 150 0.13 -1.58 14.91
N ILE A 151 -0.92 -1.45 15.72
CA ILE A 151 -2.10 -0.62 15.41
C ILE A 151 -1.71 0.85 15.20
N ASN A 152 -0.78 1.39 16.00
CA ASN A 152 -0.29 2.76 15.82
C ASN A 152 0.52 2.93 14.52
N LEU A 153 1.31 1.93 14.13
CA LEU A 153 1.97 1.93 12.81
C LEU A 153 0.95 2.01 11.68
N ILE A 154 -0.12 1.20 11.74
CA ILE A 154 -1.20 1.21 10.73
C ILE A 154 -1.86 2.59 10.66
N LYS A 155 -2.24 3.18 11.81
CA LYS A 155 -2.84 4.52 11.86
C LYS A 155 -1.94 5.58 11.25
N GLY A 156 -0.64 5.53 11.54
CA GLY A 156 0.35 6.42 10.92
C GLY A 156 0.43 6.24 9.40
N GLN A 157 0.37 5.00 8.89
CA GLN A 157 0.35 4.73 7.45
C GLN A 157 -0.95 5.22 6.80
N VAL A 158 -2.11 5.05 7.46
CA VAL A 158 -3.39 5.60 6.98
C VAL A 158 -3.31 7.12 6.84
N GLN A 159 -2.80 7.82 7.87
CA GLN A 159 -2.61 9.27 7.80
C GLN A 159 -1.67 9.68 6.65
N LYS A 160 -0.52 8.99 6.50
CA LYS A 160 0.42 9.25 5.39
C LYS A 160 -0.21 9.03 4.02
N LEU A 161 -1.05 8.00 3.87
CA LEU A 161 -1.72 7.69 2.60
C LEU A 161 -2.87 8.67 2.30
N GLN A 162 -3.62 9.09 3.31
CA GLN A 162 -4.71 10.06 3.18
C GLN A 162 -4.20 11.48 2.92
N ASN A 163 -3.07 11.86 3.52
CA ASN A 163 -2.47 13.18 3.32
C ASN A 163 -1.89 13.35 1.90
N GLY A 164 -1.67 12.28 1.14
CA GLY A 164 -1.16 12.36 -0.24
C GLY A 164 0.37 12.37 -0.35
N ILE A 165 0.91 12.98 -1.40
CA ILE A 165 2.35 13.28 -1.51
C ILE A 165 2.55 14.75 -1.18
N ARG A 166 3.33 15.06 -0.15
CA ARG A 166 3.64 16.45 0.19
C ARG A 166 4.59 17.03 -0.86
N ILE A 167 4.23 18.18 -1.41
CA ILE A 167 5.04 18.91 -2.39
C ILE A 167 5.63 20.12 -1.69
N LEU A 168 6.95 20.11 -1.51
CA LEU A 168 7.68 21.21 -0.93
C LEU A 168 8.28 22.06 -2.05
N VAL A 169 8.18 23.37 -1.93
CA VAL A 169 8.83 24.35 -2.80
C VAL A 169 9.72 25.20 -1.90
N ASN A 170 11.03 25.19 -2.16
CA ASN A 170 12.03 25.92 -1.37
C ASN A 170 11.92 25.64 0.14
N GLY A 171 11.66 24.37 0.49
CA GLY A 171 11.51 23.91 1.88
C GLY A 171 10.16 24.16 2.55
N GLN A 172 9.23 24.85 1.88
CA GLN A 172 7.88 25.10 2.40
C GLN A 172 6.86 24.21 1.70
N GLU A 173 5.89 23.67 2.43
CA GLU A 173 4.83 22.86 1.85
C GLU A 173 3.89 23.71 1.00
N ALA A 174 3.84 23.42 -0.30
CA ALA A 174 3.06 24.16 -1.28
C ALA A 174 1.73 23.46 -1.59
N ALA A 175 1.70 22.12 -1.61
CA ALA A 175 0.51 21.37 -1.99
C ALA A 175 0.57 19.89 -1.60
N GLN A 176 -0.57 19.21 -1.70
CA GLN A 176 -0.63 17.74 -1.77
C GLN A 176 -0.76 17.27 -3.22
N GLY A 177 0.10 16.35 -3.60
CA GLY A 177 0.12 15.64 -4.86
C GLY A 177 -0.36 14.21 -4.75
N ILE A 178 -0.35 13.52 -5.88
CA ILE A 178 -0.68 12.10 -5.99
C ILE A 178 0.43 11.34 -6.71
N LEU A 179 0.56 10.05 -6.41
CA LEU A 179 1.43 9.15 -7.16
C LEU A 179 0.59 8.40 -8.19
N LYS A 180 0.92 8.52 -9.47
CA LYS A 180 0.28 7.76 -10.55
C LYS A 180 1.36 7.24 -11.49
N ASN A 181 1.39 5.92 -11.72
CA ASN A 181 2.37 5.25 -12.59
C ASN A 181 3.83 5.67 -12.27
N ASN A 182 4.20 5.66 -10.99
CA ASN A 182 5.51 6.11 -10.49
C ASN A 182 5.89 7.57 -10.78
N VAL A 183 4.93 8.40 -11.21
CA VAL A 183 5.10 9.83 -11.40
C VAL A 183 4.32 10.58 -10.33
N VAL A 184 4.96 11.55 -9.68
CA VAL A 184 4.29 12.46 -8.75
C VAL A 184 3.62 13.55 -9.57
N TYR A 185 2.30 13.67 -9.42
CA TYR A 185 1.52 14.76 -9.99
C TYR A 185 1.11 15.71 -8.88
N GLY A 186 1.22 17.01 -9.14
CA GLY A 186 0.80 18.05 -8.21
C GLY A 186 -0.10 19.09 -8.87
N PRO A 187 -0.97 19.76 -8.09
CA PRO A 187 -1.84 20.80 -8.61
C PRO A 187 -0.99 21.97 -9.12
N ILE A 188 -1.09 22.27 -10.42
CA ILE A 188 -0.21 23.23 -11.08
C ILE A 188 -0.33 24.63 -10.47
N ARG A 189 -1.54 25.02 -10.03
CA ARG A 189 -1.82 26.36 -9.50
C ARG A 189 -1.08 26.61 -8.19
N ASP A 190 -1.18 25.70 -7.23
CA ASP A 190 -0.55 25.86 -5.92
C ASP A 190 0.98 25.87 -6.02
N ILE A 191 1.54 24.99 -6.87
CA ILE A 191 2.98 24.92 -7.12
C ILE A 191 3.47 26.19 -7.84
N ALA A 192 2.72 26.66 -8.85
CA ALA A 192 3.05 27.90 -9.56
C ALA A 192 3.02 29.11 -8.63
N THR A 193 2.00 29.21 -7.77
CA THR A 193 1.91 30.27 -6.74
C THR A 193 3.13 30.24 -5.82
N ALA A 194 3.51 29.07 -5.32
CA ALA A 194 4.69 28.94 -4.45
C ALA A 194 6.02 29.29 -5.16
N LEU A 195 6.09 29.10 -6.49
CA LEU A 195 7.25 29.43 -7.31
C LEU A 195 7.22 30.86 -7.90
N GLY A 196 6.15 31.62 -7.67
CA GLY A 196 5.95 32.95 -8.26
C GLY A 196 5.75 32.93 -9.78
N LEU A 197 5.08 31.91 -10.32
CA LEU A 197 4.89 31.67 -11.74
C LEU A 197 3.43 31.90 -12.15
N SER A 198 3.22 32.20 -13.43
CA SER A 198 1.91 32.34 -14.04
C SER A 198 1.37 31.00 -14.57
N VAL A 199 0.06 30.80 -14.46
CA VAL A 199 -0.63 29.61 -14.99
C VAL A 199 -1.60 30.01 -16.09
N GLY A 200 -1.51 29.32 -17.23
CA GLY A 200 -2.47 29.39 -18.32
C GLY A 200 -3.25 28.08 -18.47
N TRP A 201 -4.41 28.15 -19.11
CA TRP A 201 -5.23 26.98 -19.44
C TRP A 201 -5.80 27.13 -20.85
N ASP A 202 -5.56 26.14 -21.71
CA ASP A 202 -6.24 26.02 -23.00
C ASP A 202 -7.39 25.02 -22.88
N ASN A 203 -8.61 25.54 -23.02
CA ASN A 203 -9.81 24.73 -22.89
C ASN A 203 -10.10 23.83 -24.12
N THR A 204 -9.50 24.15 -25.26
CA THR A 204 -9.63 23.38 -26.51
C THR A 204 -8.75 22.15 -26.47
N THR A 205 -7.47 22.33 -26.14
CA THR A 205 -6.48 21.23 -26.09
C THR A 205 -6.41 20.54 -24.72
N LYS A 206 -7.05 21.11 -23.69
CA LYS A 206 -7.01 20.64 -22.29
C LYS A 206 -5.59 20.60 -21.72
N VAL A 207 -4.75 21.56 -22.13
CA VAL A 207 -3.35 21.68 -21.71
C VAL A 207 -3.21 22.85 -20.74
N ALA A 208 -2.55 22.59 -19.61
CA ALA A 208 -2.11 23.62 -18.69
C ALA A 208 -0.77 24.23 -19.16
N TYR A 209 -0.56 25.51 -18.87
CA TYR A 209 0.67 26.22 -19.19
C TYR A 209 1.28 26.81 -17.92
N LEU A 210 2.61 26.77 -17.82
CA LEU A 210 3.37 27.40 -16.75
C LEU A 210 4.33 28.41 -17.39
N ASN A 211 4.16 29.71 -17.14
CA ASN A 211 4.91 30.77 -17.83
C ASN A 211 4.96 30.59 -19.37
N ASN A 212 3.79 30.33 -19.98
CA ASN A 212 3.63 30.06 -21.42
C ASN A 212 4.31 28.76 -21.93
N ILE A 213 4.88 27.94 -21.05
CA ILE A 213 5.39 26.60 -21.40
C ILE A 213 4.27 25.58 -21.21
N ALA A 214 3.92 24.87 -22.29
CA ALA A 214 2.90 23.84 -22.27
C ALA A 214 3.28 22.66 -21.35
N GLN A 215 2.30 22.15 -20.61
CA GLN A 215 2.41 20.98 -19.74
C GLN A 215 1.50 19.86 -20.31
N PRO A 216 1.89 19.20 -21.41
CA PRO A 216 1.00 18.29 -22.16
C PRO A 216 0.60 17.04 -21.39
N ASN A 217 1.38 16.66 -20.37
CA ASN A 217 1.12 15.49 -19.54
C ASN A 217 0.21 15.80 -18.33
N SER A 218 -0.56 16.89 -18.38
CA SER A 218 -1.50 17.24 -17.30
C SER A 218 -2.68 16.27 -17.22
N ILE A 219 -3.17 16.01 -16.01
CA ILE A 219 -4.41 15.27 -15.76
C ILE A 219 -5.39 16.17 -15.00
N ILE A 220 -6.68 15.99 -15.21
CA ILE A 220 -7.72 16.75 -14.50
C ILE A 220 -8.29 15.89 -13.38
N LEU A 221 -8.25 16.43 -12.15
CA LEU A 221 -8.82 15.82 -10.96
C LEU A 221 -9.66 16.86 -10.25
N ASN A 222 -10.95 16.56 -10.07
CA ASN A 222 -11.92 17.44 -9.38
C ASN A 222 -11.92 18.89 -9.90
N GLY A 223 -11.77 19.07 -11.21
CA GLY A 223 -11.73 20.39 -11.84
C GLY A 223 -10.37 21.13 -11.77
N SER A 224 -9.35 20.53 -11.14
CA SER A 224 -8.00 21.06 -11.05
C SER A 224 -7.04 20.33 -11.99
N ALA A 225 -6.12 21.07 -12.61
CA ALA A 225 -5.04 20.50 -13.42
C ALA A 225 -3.86 20.07 -12.56
N TYR A 226 -3.47 18.81 -12.71
CA TYR A 226 -2.36 18.16 -12.03
C TYR A 226 -1.27 17.83 -13.05
N VAL A 227 -0.03 18.21 -12.78
CA VAL A 227 1.10 18.07 -13.71
C VAL A 227 2.22 17.28 -13.05
N PRO A 228 3.01 16.48 -13.80
CA PRO A 228 4.21 15.86 -13.26
C PRO A 228 5.12 16.90 -12.59
N VAL A 229 5.41 16.72 -11.31
CA VAL A 229 6.20 17.68 -10.52
C VAL A 229 7.60 17.88 -11.11
N ARG A 230 8.17 16.81 -11.68
CA ARG A 230 9.44 16.87 -12.40
C ARG A 230 9.36 17.76 -13.65
N ALA A 231 8.27 17.69 -14.43
CA ALA A 231 8.10 18.53 -15.62
C ALA A 231 7.98 20.02 -15.26
N ILE A 232 7.32 20.34 -14.14
CA ILE A 232 7.31 21.70 -13.59
C ILE A 232 8.74 22.14 -13.28
N ALA A 233 9.49 21.37 -12.49
CA ALA A 233 10.86 21.71 -12.10
C ALA A 233 11.79 21.91 -13.31
N GLU A 234 11.75 20.99 -14.28
CA GLU A 234 12.53 21.06 -15.52
C GLU A 234 12.21 22.31 -16.35
N SER A 235 10.92 22.68 -16.46
CA SER A 235 10.50 23.85 -17.25
C SER A 235 11.04 25.19 -16.72
N ILE A 236 11.51 25.22 -15.47
CA ILE A 236 12.06 26.42 -14.82
C ILE A 236 13.52 26.28 -14.39
N GLY A 237 14.18 25.17 -14.75
CA GLY A 237 15.56 24.89 -14.35
C GLY A 237 15.76 24.64 -12.85
N ALA A 238 14.72 24.21 -12.14
CA ALA A 238 14.80 23.86 -10.72
C ALA A 238 15.21 22.40 -10.53
N SER A 239 15.79 22.10 -9.37
CA SER A 239 16.09 20.72 -8.95
C SER A 239 14.88 20.07 -8.27
N VAL A 240 14.76 18.74 -8.39
CA VAL A 240 13.70 17.96 -7.75
C VAL A 240 14.27 16.75 -7.01
N THR A 241 13.85 16.55 -5.77
CA THR A 241 14.21 15.37 -4.96
C THR A 241 12.95 14.63 -4.47
N TRP A 242 13.09 13.32 -4.23
CA TRP A 242 12.01 12.46 -3.75
C TRP A 242 12.45 11.73 -2.49
N ASN A 243 11.74 11.97 -1.38
CA ASN A 243 11.81 11.14 -0.18
C ASN A 243 10.64 10.17 -0.17
N GLY A 244 10.88 8.94 -0.62
CA GLY A 244 9.85 7.93 -0.69
C GLY A 244 9.35 7.39 0.65
N THR A 245 10.10 7.60 1.75
CA THR A 245 9.71 7.16 3.09
C THR A 245 8.75 8.15 3.73
N GLU A 246 9.02 9.44 3.53
CA GLU A 246 8.16 10.53 4.02
C GLU A 246 7.08 10.93 3.02
N ARG A 247 7.11 10.38 1.81
CA ARG A 247 6.25 10.74 0.68
C ARG A 247 6.30 12.23 0.38
N ILE A 248 7.52 12.77 0.31
CA ILE A 248 7.81 14.18 0.03
C ILE A 248 8.50 14.28 -1.33
N VAL A 249 7.98 15.15 -2.20
CA VAL A 249 8.74 15.65 -3.35
C VAL A 249 9.12 17.11 -3.06
N SER A 250 10.39 17.45 -3.26
CA SER A 250 10.88 18.80 -3.02
C SER A 250 11.39 19.42 -4.32
N ILE A 251 10.89 20.61 -4.64
CA ILE A 251 11.39 21.47 -5.72
C ILE A 251 12.26 22.54 -5.07
N GLN A 252 13.51 22.66 -5.54
CA GLN A 252 14.42 23.70 -5.08
C GLN A 252 14.92 24.51 -6.27
N ARG A 253 14.62 25.81 -6.24
CA ARG A 253 15.15 26.81 -7.17
C ARG A 253 16.37 27.51 -6.57
#